data_AF-A0AAN5LDK8-F1
#
_entry.id   AF-A0AAN5LDK8-F1
#
_cell.length_a   1.000
_cell.length_b   1.000
_cell.length_c   1.000
_cell.angle_alpha   90.00
_cell.angle_beta   90.00
_cell.angle_gamma   90.00
#
_symmetry.space_group_name_H-M   'P 1'
#
loop_
_entity.id
_entity.type
_entity.pdbx_description
1 polymer ?
#
loop_
_entity_poly.entity_id
_entity_poly.type
_entity_poly.pdbx_seq_one_letter_code
_entity_poly.pdbx_strand_id
1 'polypeptide(L)' 'MFKLIITLINHQNGERRQLVHNGRYKNREEAWKQARKMTYVNMDTSGRRTYECAVKVVEA' A
#
# COMPACT_ATOMS: atom_id res chain seq x y z
N MET A 1 -2.11 -8.76 -16.76
CA MET A 1 -1.18 -7.65 -16.37
C MET A 1 -1.30 -7.44 -14.86
N PHE A 2 -0.44 -6.66 -14.20
CA PHE A 2 -0.58 -6.43 -12.75
C PHE A 2 -0.92 -4.98 -12.41
N LYS A 3 -1.82 -4.81 -11.43
CA LYS A 3 -2.18 -3.52 -10.83
C LYS A 3 -1.84 -3.51 -9.34
N LEU A 4 -1.62 -2.31 -8.80
CA LEU A 4 -1.42 -2.10 -7.38
C LEU A 4 -2.64 -1.44 -6.77
N ILE A 5 -3.10 -1.97 -5.64
CA ILE A 5 -4.11 -1.35 -4.79
C ILE A 5 -3.37 -0.80 -3.58
N ILE A 6 -3.20 0.52 -3.54
CA ILE A 6 -2.54 1.23 -2.47
C ILE A 6 -3.62 1.67 -1.48
N THR A 7 -3.47 1.28 -0.22
CA THR A 7 -4.36 1.67 0.87
C THR A 7 -3.58 2.50 1.86
N LEU A 8 -4.01 3.74 2.07
CA LEU A 8 -3.55 4.59 3.16
C LEU A 8 -4.55 4.50 4.30
N ILE A 9 -4.07 4.14 5.49
CA ILE A 9 -4.86 3.96 6.70
C ILE A 9 -4.31 4.95 7.74
N ASN A 10 -5.17 5.81 8.26
CA ASN A 10 -4.90 6.62 9.44
C ASN A 10 -5.59 5.94 10.63
N HIS A 11 -4.79 5.31 11.48
CA HIS A 11 -5.27 4.58 12.66
C HIS A 11 -5.71 5.53 13.78
N GLN A 12 -5.38 6.82 13.71
CA GLN A 12 -5.74 7.80 14.74
C GLN A 12 -7.21 8.25 14.61
N ASN A 13 -7.72 8.37 13.38
CA ASN A 13 -9.09 8.80 13.09
C ASN A 13 -9.93 7.74 12.36
N GLY A 14 -9.34 6.57 12.04
CA GLY A 14 -10.00 5.49 11.31
C GLY A 14 -10.16 5.75 9.82
N GLU A 15 -9.61 6.84 9.29
CA GLU A 15 -9.74 7.18 7.87
C GLU A 15 -8.97 6.20 6.99
N ARG A 16 -9.61 5.76 5.90
CA ARG A 16 -9.02 4.87 4.92
C ARG A 16 -9.23 5.43 3.52
N ARG A 17 -8.14 5.55 2.77
CA ARG A 17 -8.15 5.97 1.37
C ARG A 17 -7.53 4.88 0.51
N GLN A 18 -8.13 4.65 -0.66
CA GLN A 18 -7.66 3.64 -1.60
C GLN A 18 -7.36 4.29 -2.95
N LEU A 19 -6.19 3.99 -3.49
CA LEU A 19 -5.77 4.38 -4.83
C LEU A 19 -5.51 3.10 -5.63
N VAL A 20 -6.11 3.02 -6.82
CA VAL A 20 -5.88 1.91 -7.74
C VAL A 20 -4.93 2.38 -8.84
N HIS A 21 -3.73 1.81 -8.86
CA HIS A 21 -2.73 2.06 -9.90
C HIS A 21 -2.79 0.96 -10.96
N ASN A 22 -3.53 1.22 -12.02
CA ASN A 22 -3.81 0.24 -13.07
C ASN A 22 -2.67 0.10 -14.08
N GLY A 23 -2.42 -1.15 -14.49
CA GLY A 23 -1.87 -1.45 -15.81
C GLY A 23 -0.42 -1.08 -16.08
N ARG A 24 0.42 -0.84 -15.07
CA ARG A 24 1.82 -0.47 -15.29
C ARG A 24 2.81 -1.63 -15.34
N TYR A 25 2.48 -2.77 -14.73
CA TYR A 25 3.45 -3.84 -14.48
C TYR A 25 3.18 -5.08 -15.34
N LYS A 26 4.18 -5.47 -16.14
CA LYS A 26 4.08 -6.60 -17.07
C LYS A 26 4.16 -7.95 -16.36
N ASN A 27 4.91 -8.02 -15.26
CA ASN A 27 5.07 -9.22 -14.47
C ASN A 27 4.87 -8.95 -12.97
N ARG A 28 4.63 -10.03 -12.22
CA ARG A 28 4.32 -9.99 -10.78
C ARG A 28 5.49 -9.47 -9.96
N GLU A 29 6.72 -9.83 -10.33
CA GLU A 29 7.93 -9.48 -9.59
C GLU A 29 8.17 -7.97 -9.59
N GLU A 30 8.02 -7.32 -10.75
CA GLU A 30 8.12 -5.86 -10.90
C GLU A 30 7.04 -5.15 -10.06
N ALA A 31 5.79 -5.61 -10.15
CA ALA A 31 4.69 -5.07 -9.34
C ALA A 31 4.99 -5.22 -7.83
N TRP A 32 5.52 -6.36 -7.42
CA TRP A 32 5.84 -6.63 -6.02
C TRP A 32 7.03 -5.81 -5.51
N LYS A 33 8.07 -5.63 -6.33
CA LYS A 33 9.21 -4.74 -6.02
C LYS A 33 8.76 -3.30 -5.82
N GLN A 34 7.80 -2.83 -6.61
CA GLN A 34 7.25 -1.48 -6.47
C GLN A 34 6.31 -1.37 -5.27
N ALA A 35 5.45 -2.38 -5.04
CA ALA A 35 4.61 -2.45 -3.86
C ALA A 35 5.45 -2.33 -2.57
N ARG A 36 6.55 -3.09 -2.46
CA ARG A 36 7.45 -3.03 -1.31
C ARG A 36 8.05 -1.66 -1.04
N LYS A 37 8.33 -0.86 -2.08
CA LYS A 37 8.87 0.50 -1.91
C LYS A 37 7.84 1.47 -1.34
N MET A 38 6.55 1.17 -1.50
CA MET A 38 5.44 2.02 -1.08
C MET A 38 4.90 1.64 0.30
N THR A 39 5.07 0.38 0.72
CA THR A 39 4.58 -0.10 2.00
C THR A 39 5.36 0.54 3.15
N TYR A 40 4.64 1.13 4.11
CA TYR A 40 5.25 1.62 5.36
C TYR A 40 4.25 1.56 6.52
N VAL A 41 4.78 1.52 7.74
CA VAL A 41 4.01 1.67 8.97
C VAL A 41 4.70 2.74 9.80
N ASN A 42 3.96 3.78 10.16
CA ASN A 42 4.39 4.77 11.12
C ASN A 42 3.87 4.40 12.51
N MET A 43 4.71 4.54 13.52
CA MET A 43 4.34 4.32 14.93
C MET A 43 4.54 5.61 15.71
N ASP A 44 3.73 5.82 16.74
CA ASP A 44 3.97 6.86 17.73
C ASP A 44 5.03 6.43 18.76
N THR A 45 5.36 7.36 19.67
CA THR A 45 6.30 7.15 20.77
C THR A 45 5.85 6.09 21.78
N SER A 46 4.58 5.70 21.76
CA SER A 46 4.01 4.65 22.61
C SER A 46 3.93 3.30 21.90
N GLY A 47 4.46 3.19 20.67
CA GLY A 47 4.46 1.96 19.88
C GLY A 47 3.13 1.65 19.20
N ARG A 48 2.19 2.60 19.16
CA ARG A 48 0.91 2.42 18.45
C ARG A 48 1.07 2.83 16.99
N ARG A 49 0.45 2.06 16.09
CA ARG A 49 0.41 2.41 14.66
C ARG A 49 -0.42 3.68 14.50
N THR A 50 0.13 4.67 13.81
CA THR A 50 -0.56 5.94 13.51
C THR A 50 -0.97 6.00 12.05
N TYR A 51 -0.06 5.65 11.15
CA TYR A 51 -0.30 5.63 9.71
C TYR A 51 0.23 4.33 9.11
N GLU A 52 -0.48 3.81 8.13
CA GLU A 52 -0.06 2.61 7.41
C GLU A 52 -0.37 2.79 5.92
N CYS A 53 0.63 2.54 5.09
CA CYS A 53 0.46 2.33 3.67
C CYS A 53 0.60 0.84 3.39
N ALA A 54 -0.50 0.20 2.99
CA ALA A 54 -0.54 -1.19 2.59
C ALA A 54 -0.78 -1.29 1.08
N VAL A 55 0.07 -2.06 0.38
CA VAL A 55 -0.06 -2.23 -1.08
C VAL A 55 -0.33 -3.68 -1.42
N LYS A 56 -1.44 -3.93 -2.14
CA LYS A 56 -1.82 -5.24 -2.65
C LYS A 56 -1.55 -5.31 -4.16
N VAL A 57 -0.81 -6.32 -4.58
CA VAL A 57 -0.61 -6.66 -6.00
C VAL A 57 -1.78 -7.52 -6.45
N VAL A 58 -2.42 -7.16 -7.56
CA VAL A 58 -3.55 -7.90 -8.13
C VAL A 58 -3.31 -8.12 -9.61
N GLU A 59 -3.59 -9.32 -10.09
CA GLU A 59 -3.63 -9.61 -11.53
C GLU A 59 -4.90 -8.99 -12.14
N ALA A 60 -4.72 -8.29 -13.24
CA ALA A 60 -5.72 -7.56 -13.99
C ALA A 60 -5.90 -8.20 -15.37
#